data_AF-A0A3A8PUP1-F1
#
_entry.id   AF-A0A3A8PUP1-F1
#
_cell.length_a   1.000
_cell.length_b   1.000
_cell.length_c   1.000
_cell.angle_alpha   90.00
_cell.angle_beta   90.00
_cell.angle_gamma   90.00
#
_symmetry.space_group_name_H-M   'P 1'
#
loop_
_entity.id
_entity.type
_entity.pdbx_description
1 polymer ?
#
loop_
_entity_poly.entity_id
_entity_poly.type
_entity_poly.pdbx_seq_one_letter_code
_entity_poly.pdbx_strand_id
1 'polypeptide(L)'
;MHGFWRACVGLSWLGGCASPAALDPDLVRPAAGAAFLEELPGPLLGPFESPSDALLAACGKILSKPHASSGRADHPGFDARWRVSSEYCAWLYYTPDHHYVVSRLTDQSRVDPVQRSKSCLLPSRVVDARYPPEALRYIYALHNHPYGSALSPNDLRFIVAEGRVHGFESETKTGRVRLSIVAFFSNEVVPSSCDGFHQFIPLTGQLLKWTRASSGWRCEQTGRVTWHDVEALDFTIEKLHGPCLRGTGP
;
A
#
# COMPACT_ATOMS: atom_id res chain seq x y z
N MET A 1 10.38 -75.09 9.65
CA MET A 1 10.68 -73.79 10.28
C MET A 1 10.64 -72.72 9.20
N HIS A 2 9.98 -71.61 9.52
CA HIS A 2 9.84 -70.30 8.84
C HIS A 2 10.90 -69.94 7.76
N GLY A 3 10.63 -69.19 6.70
CA GLY A 3 9.47 -68.37 6.35
C GLY A 3 9.67 -67.60 5.04
N PHE A 4 8.57 -67.05 4.54
CA PHE A 4 8.47 -66.03 3.49
C PHE A 4 9.31 -64.77 3.81
N TRP A 5 9.90 -64.11 2.82
CA TRP A 5 9.43 -62.78 2.39
C TRP A 5 10.09 -62.23 1.13
N ARG A 6 9.25 -61.64 0.27
CA ARG A 6 9.56 -60.78 -0.86
C ARG A 6 10.03 -59.41 -0.34
N ALA A 7 11.02 -58.80 -0.96
CA ALA A 7 11.23 -57.35 -0.88
C ALA A 7 10.99 -56.75 -2.27
N CYS A 8 9.87 -56.05 -2.40
CA CYS A 8 9.51 -55.27 -3.58
C CYS A 8 10.34 -53.99 -3.63
N VAL A 9 10.79 -53.68 -4.85
CA VAL A 9 11.26 -52.38 -5.31
C VAL A 9 10.16 -51.33 -5.08
N GLY A 10 10.51 -50.19 -4.50
CA GLY A 10 9.59 -49.08 -4.27
C GLY A 10 10.35 -47.77 -4.08
N LEU A 11 10.93 -47.26 -5.17
CA LEU A 11 11.58 -45.95 -5.21
C LEU A 11 10.49 -44.89 -5.47
N SER A 12 9.84 -44.40 -4.41
CA SER A 12 8.83 -43.34 -4.53
C SER A 12 9.51 -41.97 -4.58
N TRP A 13 9.79 -41.49 -5.79
CA TRP A 13 10.10 -40.10 -6.06
C TRP A 13 8.86 -39.23 -5.77
N LEU A 14 8.79 -38.65 -4.57
CA LEU A 14 7.82 -37.60 -4.27
C LEU A 14 8.37 -36.27 -4.82
N GLY A 15 8.22 -36.08 -6.12
CA GLY A 15 8.30 -34.77 -6.74
C GLY A 15 7.09 -33.95 -6.31
N GLY A 16 7.24 -33.21 -5.21
CA GLY A 16 6.26 -32.22 -4.78
C GLY A 16 6.16 -31.11 -5.82
N CYS A 17 5.18 -31.21 -6.71
CA CYS A 17 4.80 -30.11 -7.59
C CYS A 17 4.25 -28.98 -6.69
N ALA A 18 4.93 -27.84 -6.67
CA ALA A 18 4.36 -26.63 -6.11
C ALA A 18 3.09 -26.32 -6.89
N SER A 19 1.93 -26.46 -6.25
CA SER A 19 0.66 -26.00 -6.82
C SER A 19 0.84 -24.55 -7.24
N PRO A 20 0.52 -24.15 -8.48
CA PRO A 20 0.53 -22.75 -8.84
C PRO A 20 -0.37 -22.02 -7.84
N ALA A 21 0.19 -21.02 -7.16
CA ALA A 21 -0.58 -20.19 -6.24
C ALA A 21 -1.85 -19.75 -6.97
N ALA A 22 -3.01 -19.98 -6.35
CA ALA A 22 -4.28 -19.53 -6.92
C ALA A 22 -4.13 -18.07 -7.33
N LEU A 23 -4.48 -17.77 -8.59
CA LEU A 23 -4.40 -16.41 -9.12
C LEU A 23 -5.32 -15.54 -8.27
N ASP A 24 -4.74 -14.60 -7.51
CA ASP A 24 -5.50 -13.64 -6.73
C ASP A 24 -6.18 -12.67 -7.71
N PRO A 25 -7.52 -12.66 -7.81
CA PRO A 25 -8.25 -11.86 -8.79
C PRO A 25 -8.15 -10.35 -8.52
N ASP A 26 -7.58 -9.92 -7.40
CA ASP A 26 -7.37 -8.51 -7.10
C ASP A 26 -5.96 -8.04 -7.50
N LEU A 27 -5.01 -8.97 -7.68
CA LEU A 27 -3.60 -8.68 -7.95
C LEU A 27 -3.26 -8.71 -9.45
N VAL A 28 -2.42 -7.78 -9.83
CA VAL A 28 -1.79 -7.69 -11.15
C VAL A 28 -0.30 -7.84 -10.96
N ARG A 29 0.29 -8.80 -11.66
CA ARG A 29 1.72 -9.04 -11.67
C ARG A 29 2.18 -9.18 -13.12
N PRO A 30 3.40 -8.73 -13.45
CA PRO A 30 3.99 -9.05 -14.74
C PRO A 30 4.20 -10.57 -14.84
N ALA A 31 4.29 -11.07 -16.08
CA ALA A 31 4.72 -12.44 -16.29
C ALA A 31 6.13 -12.66 -15.71
N ALA A 32 6.44 -13.89 -15.33
CA ALA A 32 7.77 -14.22 -14.81
C ALA A 32 8.86 -13.83 -15.82
N GLY A 33 9.82 -13.00 -15.39
CA GLY A 33 10.91 -12.49 -16.23
C GLY A 33 10.55 -11.29 -17.11
N ALA A 34 9.29 -10.82 -17.11
CA ALA A 34 8.92 -9.58 -17.77
C ALA A 34 9.32 -8.34 -16.95
N ALA A 35 9.34 -7.18 -17.61
CA ALA A 35 9.57 -5.90 -16.95
C ALA A 35 8.47 -5.59 -15.91
N PHE A 36 8.77 -4.68 -14.99
CA PHE A 36 7.77 -4.17 -14.06
C PHE A 36 6.61 -3.50 -14.80
N LEU A 37 5.43 -3.50 -14.19
CA LEU A 37 4.25 -2.85 -14.76
C LEU A 37 4.52 -1.35 -14.97
N GLU A 38 4.17 -0.85 -16.15
CA GLU A 38 4.17 0.59 -16.46
C GLU A 38 2.83 1.25 -16.10
N GLU A 39 1.78 0.45 -16.00
CA GLU A 39 0.42 0.88 -15.70
C GLU A 39 -0.35 -0.17 -14.89
N LEU A 40 -1.38 0.28 -14.18
CA LEU A 40 -2.20 -0.55 -13.31
C LEU A 40 -3.68 -0.48 -13.74
N PRO A 41 -4.35 -1.59 -14.04
CA PRO A 41 -5.76 -1.55 -14.44
C PRO A 41 -6.68 -1.14 -13.28
N GLY A 42 -7.77 -0.46 -13.59
CA GLY A 42 -8.89 -0.19 -12.68
C GLY A 42 -10.25 -0.40 -13.37
N PRO A 43 -11.36 -0.40 -12.61
CA PRO A 43 -11.46 -0.36 -11.15
C PRO A 43 -11.31 -1.73 -10.47
N LEU A 44 -10.96 -1.73 -9.19
CA LEU A 44 -11.11 -2.86 -8.27
C LEU A 44 -12.22 -2.61 -7.24
N LEU A 45 -12.22 -1.42 -6.62
CA LEU A 45 -13.24 -1.01 -5.66
C LEU A 45 -13.88 0.30 -6.12
N GLY A 46 -15.14 0.48 -5.73
CA GLY A 46 -15.95 1.66 -6.01
C GLY A 46 -17.11 1.34 -6.96
N PRO A 47 -17.87 2.38 -7.36
CA PRO A 47 -17.66 3.80 -7.06
C PRO A 47 -17.92 4.16 -5.59
N PHE A 48 -17.26 5.22 -5.12
CA PHE A 48 -17.52 5.85 -3.80
C PHE A 48 -17.77 7.35 -3.97
N GLU A 49 -18.63 7.92 -3.12
CA GLU A 49 -18.92 9.37 -3.08
C GLU A 49 -17.88 10.17 -2.27
N SER A 50 -17.17 9.49 -1.35
CA SER A 50 -16.25 10.12 -0.40
C SER A 50 -14.84 9.54 -0.55
N PRO A 51 -13.79 10.39 -0.50
CA PRO A 51 -12.41 9.90 -0.49
C PRO A 51 -12.11 9.09 0.76
N SER A 52 -12.73 9.44 1.90
CA SER A 52 -12.58 8.73 3.18
C SER A 52 -13.13 7.31 3.11
N ASP A 53 -14.30 7.13 2.52
CA ASP A 53 -14.92 5.79 2.38
C ASP A 53 -14.10 4.90 1.46
N ALA A 54 -13.63 5.46 0.33
CA ALA A 54 -12.74 4.78 -0.59
C ALA A 54 -11.40 4.41 0.09
N LEU A 55 -10.83 5.31 0.91
CA LEU A 55 -9.61 5.06 1.67
C LEU A 55 -9.77 3.91 2.68
N LEU A 56 -10.86 3.90 3.44
CA LEU A 56 -11.13 2.86 4.44
C LEU A 56 -11.46 1.51 3.80
N ALA A 57 -12.16 1.51 2.67
CA ALA A 57 -12.39 0.30 1.87
C ALA A 57 -11.07 -0.27 1.34
N ALA A 58 -10.19 0.60 0.82
CA ALA A 58 -8.87 0.19 0.35
C ALA A 58 -8.00 -0.38 1.49
N CYS A 59 -8.04 0.24 2.68
CA CYS A 59 -7.33 -0.27 3.86
C CYS A 59 -7.71 -1.72 4.18
N GLY A 60 -9.01 -2.01 4.25
CA GLY A 60 -9.50 -3.37 4.48
C GLY A 60 -9.08 -4.34 3.38
N LYS A 61 -9.18 -3.92 2.10
CA LYS A 61 -8.80 -4.75 0.95
C LYS A 61 -7.31 -5.07 0.93
N ILE A 62 -6.45 -4.07 1.07
CA ILE A 62 -4.99 -4.23 1.09
C ILE A 62 -4.56 -5.10 2.28
N LEU A 63 -5.05 -4.83 3.48
CA LEU A 63 -4.65 -5.59 4.68
C LEU A 63 -5.23 -7.00 4.72
N SER A 64 -6.29 -7.31 3.96
CA SER A 64 -6.79 -8.68 3.81
C SER A 64 -5.87 -9.59 3.00
N LYS A 65 -4.84 -9.03 2.33
CA LYS A 65 -3.94 -9.81 1.50
C LYS A 65 -2.97 -10.65 2.32
N PRO A 66 -2.58 -11.84 1.83
CA PRO A 66 -1.61 -12.68 2.51
C PRO A 66 -0.33 -11.91 2.85
N HIS A 67 0.12 -12.02 4.09
CA HIS A 67 1.37 -11.41 4.57
C HIS A 67 1.42 -9.87 4.45
N ALA A 68 0.27 -9.19 4.36
CA ALA A 68 0.20 -7.73 4.41
C ALA A 68 0.57 -7.14 5.79
N SER A 69 0.51 -7.96 6.86
CA SER A 69 0.93 -7.58 8.21
C SER A 69 1.90 -8.59 8.80
N SER A 70 2.88 -8.08 9.53
CA SER A 70 3.81 -8.79 10.41
C SER A 70 3.42 -8.64 11.89
N GLY A 71 2.36 -7.86 12.17
CA GLY A 71 1.95 -7.43 13.50
C GLY A 71 2.90 -6.39 14.09
N ARG A 72 2.81 -6.21 15.40
CA ARG A 72 3.71 -5.30 16.12
C ARG A 72 5.14 -5.87 16.20
N ALA A 73 6.12 -4.96 16.26
CA ALA A 73 7.54 -5.31 16.33
C ALA A 73 7.91 -6.11 17.60
N ASP A 74 7.13 -5.99 18.67
CA ASP A 74 7.28 -6.71 19.93
C ASP A 74 6.61 -8.10 19.95
N HIS A 75 5.89 -8.48 18.88
CA HIS A 75 5.22 -9.79 18.82
C HIS A 75 6.21 -10.95 18.57
N PRO A 76 6.07 -12.10 19.26
CA PRO A 76 6.89 -13.28 19.00
C PRO A 76 6.87 -13.69 17.52
N GLY A 77 8.04 -13.97 16.93
CA GLY A 77 8.17 -14.36 15.52
C GLY A 77 8.07 -13.21 14.51
N PHE A 78 8.16 -11.95 14.97
CA PHE A 78 8.15 -10.77 14.11
C PHE A 78 9.14 -10.88 12.95
N ASP A 79 10.41 -11.19 13.22
CA ASP A 79 11.45 -11.26 12.19
C ASP A 79 11.13 -12.26 11.07
N ALA A 80 10.52 -13.40 11.41
CA ALA A 80 10.13 -14.40 10.43
C ALA A 80 8.99 -13.87 9.55
N ARG A 81 7.97 -13.26 10.16
CA ARG A 81 6.83 -12.66 9.43
C ARG A 81 7.26 -11.48 8.57
N TRP A 82 8.12 -10.62 9.10
CA TRP A 82 8.69 -9.49 8.37
C TRP A 82 9.45 -9.94 7.13
N ARG A 83 10.24 -11.02 7.22
CA ARG A 83 10.97 -11.54 6.05
C ARG A 83 10.03 -11.96 4.92
N VAL A 84 8.91 -12.61 5.23
CA VAL A 84 7.94 -13.08 4.24
C VAL A 84 6.81 -12.09 3.94
N SER A 85 6.81 -10.92 4.57
CA SER A 85 5.78 -9.90 4.36
C SER A 85 5.76 -9.37 2.92
N SER A 86 4.63 -8.82 2.51
CA SER A 86 4.49 -8.15 1.21
C SER A 86 3.86 -6.79 1.40
N GLU A 87 4.32 -5.82 0.61
CA GLU A 87 3.60 -4.58 0.41
C GLU A 87 2.72 -4.72 -0.83
N TYR A 88 1.48 -4.30 -0.70
CA TYR A 88 0.50 -4.21 -1.76
C TYR A 88 0.17 -2.75 -1.95
N CYS A 89 0.17 -2.29 -3.19
CA CYS A 89 -0.13 -0.91 -3.52
C CYS A 89 -1.16 -0.75 -4.63
N ALA A 90 -1.82 0.40 -4.62
CA ALA A 90 -2.84 0.80 -5.57
C ALA A 90 -2.97 2.32 -5.62
N TRP A 91 -3.64 2.81 -6.65
CA TRP A 91 -4.10 4.19 -6.72
C TRP A 91 -5.54 4.30 -6.24
N LEU A 92 -5.81 5.32 -5.43
CA LEU A 92 -7.15 5.90 -5.33
C LEU A 92 -7.21 7.09 -6.29
N TYR A 93 -8.15 7.05 -7.22
CA TYR A 93 -8.33 8.08 -8.23
C TYR A 93 -9.79 8.52 -8.33
N TYR A 94 -9.99 9.73 -8.85
CA TYR A 94 -11.28 10.35 -9.07
C TYR A 94 -11.59 10.36 -10.58
N THR A 95 -12.85 10.06 -10.90
CA THR A 95 -13.32 9.81 -12.27
C THR A 95 -14.11 11.00 -12.81
N PRO A 96 -14.25 11.12 -14.16
CA PRO A 96 -15.12 12.12 -14.78
C PRO A 96 -16.58 12.05 -14.33
N ASP A 97 -17.06 10.87 -13.93
CA ASP A 97 -18.41 10.66 -13.40
C ASP A 97 -18.56 11.07 -11.93
N HIS A 98 -17.58 11.79 -11.39
CA HIS A 98 -17.59 12.34 -10.03
C HIS A 98 -17.49 11.35 -8.88
N HIS A 99 -16.94 10.15 -9.11
CA HIS A 99 -16.73 9.14 -8.08
C HIS A 99 -15.25 8.86 -7.81
N TYR A 100 -14.96 8.44 -6.58
CA TYR A 100 -13.68 7.87 -6.18
C TYR A 100 -13.65 6.36 -6.43
N VAL A 101 -12.50 5.87 -6.87
CA VAL A 101 -12.29 4.49 -7.30
C VAL A 101 -10.89 4.04 -6.89
N VAL A 102 -10.72 2.75 -6.61
CA VAL A 102 -9.41 2.15 -6.31
C VAL A 102 -9.02 1.25 -7.47
N SER A 103 -7.78 1.35 -7.95
CA SER A 103 -7.23 0.46 -8.99
C SER A 103 -7.11 -0.97 -8.49
N ARG A 104 -6.80 -1.93 -9.39
CA ARG A 104 -6.30 -3.24 -8.96
C ARG A 104 -5.01 -3.09 -8.16
N LEU A 105 -4.68 -4.12 -7.40
CA LEU A 105 -3.49 -4.13 -6.54
C LEU A 105 -2.28 -4.67 -7.33
N THR A 106 -1.09 -4.24 -6.93
CA THR A 106 0.18 -4.89 -7.27
C THR A 106 0.99 -5.10 -6.01
N ASP A 107 1.84 -6.13 -5.98
CA ASP A 107 2.78 -6.42 -4.89
C ASP A 107 4.23 -6.48 -5.37
N GLN A 108 4.47 -6.02 -6.61
CA GLN A 108 5.82 -5.78 -7.09
C GLN A 108 6.52 -4.85 -6.11
N SER A 109 7.69 -5.23 -5.62
CA SER A 109 8.40 -4.45 -4.61
C SER A 109 9.89 -4.44 -4.88
N ARG A 110 10.53 -3.34 -4.48
CA ARG A 110 11.98 -3.31 -4.25
C ARG A 110 12.22 -3.71 -2.81
N VAL A 111 13.18 -4.61 -2.60
CA VAL A 111 13.64 -5.01 -1.28
C VAL A 111 15.05 -4.48 -1.10
N ASP A 112 15.26 -3.66 -0.08
CA ASP A 112 16.59 -3.28 0.39
C ASP A 112 16.92 -4.12 1.64
N PRO A 113 17.72 -5.18 1.51
CA PRO A 113 18.07 -6.04 2.64
C PRO A 113 18.96 -5.33 3.67
N VAL A 114 19.72 -4.31 3.26
CA VAL A 114 20.62 -3.56 4.15
C VAL A 114 19.79 -2.65 5.06
N GLN A 115 18.82 -1.93 4.48
CA GLN A 115 17.92 -1.06 5.23
C GLN A 115 16.73 -1.79 5.86
N ARG A 116 16.58 -3.10 5.61
CA ARG A 116 15.40 -3.89 5.95
C ARG A 116 14.12 -3.16 5.56
N SER A 117 14.08 -2.66 4.33
CA SER A 117 12.92 -1.97 3.78
C SER A 117 12.37 -2.74 2.59
N LYS A 118 11.06 -2.65 2.45
CA LYS A 118 10.31 -3.07 1.27
C LYS A 118 9.61 -1.81 0.79
N SER A 119 9.55 -1.63 -0.51
CA SER A 119 8.81 -0.51 -1.11
C SER A 119 8.04 -1.05 -2.30
N CYS A 120 6.72 -0.97 -2.25
CA CYS A 120 5.88 -1.33 -3.38
C CYS A 120 6.19 -0.44 -4.61
N LEU A 121 6.27 -1.08 -5.77
CA LEU A 121 6.44 -0.44 -7.07
C LEU A 121 5.08 -0.16 -7.66
N LEU A 122 4.51 0.99 -7.26
CA LEU A 122 3.25 1.49 -7.82
C LEU A 122 3.54 2.16 -9.18
N PRO A 123 2.97 1.68 -10.29
CA PRO A 123 3.11 2.37 -11.57
C PRO A 123 2.40 3.73 -11.54
N SER A 124 2.95 4.74 -12.23
CA SER A 124 2.40 6.11 -12.17
C SER A 124 1.00 6.24 -12.79
N ARG A 125 0.57 5.30 -13.64
CA ARG A 125 -0.70 5.42 -14.38
C ARG A 125 -1.69 4.30 -14.09
N VAL A 126 -2.96 4.68 -14.05
CA VAL A 126 -4.09 3.76 -14.08
C VAL A 126 -4.69 3.70 -15.49
N VAL A 127 -5.04 2.49 -15.93
CA VAL A 127 -5.88 2.27 -17.12
C VAL A 127 -7.26 1.85 -16.68
N ASP A 128 -8.23 2.73 -16.90
CA ASP A 128 -9.64 2.48 -16.68
C ASP A 128 -10.34 2.55 -18.04
N ALA A 129 -10.78 1.42 -18.59
CA ALA A 129 -11.30 1.34 -19.95
C ALA A 129 -12.54 2.23 -20.21
N ARG A 130 -13.16 2.76 -19.15
CA ARG A 130 -14.31 3.66 -19.22
C ARG A 130 -13.93 5.09 -19.57
N TYR A 131 -12.67 5.50 -19.34
CA TYR A 131 -12.24 6.89 -19.46
C TYR A 131 -10.85 6.99 -20.11
N PRO A 132 -10.54 8.10 -20.80
CA PRO A 132 -9.18 8.31 -21.28
C PRO A 132 -8.23 8.63 -20.11
N PRO A 133 -6.94 8.24 -20.17
CA PRO A 133 -6.02 8.33 -19.03
C PRO A 133 -5.86 9.74 -18.43
N GLU A 134 -5.90 10.78 -19.26
CA GLU A 134 -5.77 12.19 -18.87
C GLU A 134 -6.97 12.75 -18.11
N ALA A 135 -8.11 12.05 -18.16
CA ALA A 135 -9.32 12.44 -17.45
C ALA A 135 -9.35 11.93 -16.01
N LEU A 136 -8.46 11.00 -15.65
CA LEU A 136 -8.33 10.49 -14.29
C LEU A 136 -7.56 11.50 -13.42
N ARG A 137 -7.97 11.62 -12.16
CA ARG A 137 -7.35 12.50 -11.17
C ARG A 137 -6.83 11.69 -10.01
N TYR A 138 -5.52 11.76 -9.75
CA TYR A 138 -4.87 10.90 -8.76
C TYR A 138 -4.99 11.55 -7.37
N ILE A 139 -5.51 10.78 -6.42
CA ILE A 139 -5.85 11.28 -5.08
C ILE A 139 -4.87 10.73 -4.06
N TYR A 140 -4.82 9.40 -3.89
CA TYR A 140 -3.90 8.78 -2.94
C TYR A 140 -3.10 7.65 -3.59
N ALA A 141 -1.78 7.67 -3.41
CA ALA A 141 -0.95 6.49 -3.54
C ALA A 141 -1.12 5.65 -2.28
N LEU A 142 -1.65 4.44 -2.41
CA LEU A 142 -1.98 3.58 -1.29
C LEU A 142 -0.99 2.43 -1.21
N HIS A 143 -0.53 2.12 0.00
CA HIS A 143 0.17 0.86 0.29
C HIS A 143 -0.02 0.44 1.75
N ASN A 144 0.42 -0.75 2.12
CA ASN A 144 0.60 -1.12 3.53
C ASN A 144 2.07 -1.06 3.92
N HIS A 145 2.32 -0.73 5.18
CA HIS A 145 3.54 -1.11 5.86
C HIS A 145 3.29 -2.39 6.64
N PRO A 146 4.07 -3.46 6.43
CA PRO A 146 3.86 -4.72 7.14
C PRO A 146 4.02 -4.62 8.65
N TYR A 147 4.64 -3.57 9.15
CA TYR A 147 4.57 -3.18 10.56
C TYR A 147 4.37 -1.68 10.61
N GLY A 148 3.71 -1.16 11.65
CA GLY A 148 3.29 0.26 11.75
C GLY A 148 4.41 1.30 11.87
N SER A 149 5.50 1.15 11.12
CA SER A 149 6.54 2.13 10.89
C SER A 149 5.99 3.38 10.18
N ALA A 150 6.65 4.51 10.41
CA ALA A 150 6.38 5.74 9.69
C ALA A 150 6.78 5.61 8.20
N LEU A 151 6.24 6.50 7.37
CA LEU A 151 6.60 6.62 5.94
C LEU A 151 8.12 6.75 5.77
N SER A 152 8.66 5.99 4.83
CA SER A 152 10.07 5.97 4.49
C SER A 152 10.46 7.19 3.65
N PRO A 153 11.75 7.55 3.58
CA PRO A 153 12.23 8.55 2.64
C PRO A 153 11.85 8.28 1.17
N ASN A 154 11.74 7.00 0.78
CA ASN A 154 11.35 6.63 -0.57
C ASN A 154 9.87 6.94 -0.83
N ASP A 155 8.99 6.76 0.14
CA ASP A 155 7.57 7.12 0.03
C ASP A 155 7.41 8.62 -0.20
N LEU A 156 8.17 9.43 0.55
CA LEU A 156 8.13 10.90 0.42
C LEU A 156 8.61 11.36 -0.95
N ARG A 157 9.71 10.78 -1.46
CA ARG A 157 10.25 11.09 -2.78
C ARG A 157 9.32 10.63 -3.89
N PHE A 158 8.77 9.42 -3.77
CA PHE A 158 7.85 8.85 -4.74
C PHE A 158 6.66 9.77 -4.95
N ILE A 159 5.94 10.15 -3.89
CA ILE A 159 4.73 10.94 -4.07
C ILE A 159 5.00 12.38 -4.56
N VAL A 160 6.19 12.93 -4.27
CA VAL A 160 6.60 14.21 -4.86
C VAL A 160 6.87 14.07 -6.35
N ALA A 161 7.50 12.97 -6.78
CA ALA A 161 7.68 12.69 -8.20
C ALA A 161 6.33 12.52 -8.91
N GLU A 162 5.39 11.77 -8.31
CA GLU A 162 4.03 11.61 -8.85
C GLU A 162 3.27 12.93 -8.93
N GLY A 163 3.43 13.83 -7.94
CA GLY A 163 2.84 15.16 -7.98
C GLY A 163 3.37 16.05 -9.11
N ARG A 164 4.60 15.83 -9.59
CA ARG A 164 5.12 16.53 -10.79
C ARG A 164 4.50 16.02 -12.08
N VAL A 165 4.07 14.76 -12.11
CA VAL A 165 3.46 14.13 -13.29
C VAL A 165 1.95 14.43 -13.33
N HIS A 166 1.28 14.32 -12.19
CA HIS A 166 -0.18 14.32 -12.11
C HIS A 166 -0.78 15.61 -11.54
N GLY A 167 0.06 16.50 -11.00
CA GLY A 167 -0.35 17.63 -10.18
C GLY A 167 -0.50 17.24 -8.71
N PHE A 168 -0.39 18.24 -7.84
CA PHE A 168 -0.44 18.04 -6.38
C PHE A 168 -1.83 18.21 -5.77
N GLU A 169 -2.80 18.71 -6.54
CA GLU A 169 -4.19 18.89 -6.15
C GLU A 169 -5.10 18.50 -7.31
N SER A 170 -6.26 17.96 -6.98
CA SER A 170 -7.30 17.57 -7.92
C SER A 170 -8.62 18.24 -7.53
N GLU A 171 -9.28 18.87 -8.50
CA GLU A 171 -10.64 19.37 -8.33
C GLU A 171 -11.63 18.19 -8.33
N THR A 172 -12.51 18.16 -7.33
CA THR A 172 -13.59 17.17 -7.20
C THR A 172 -14.92 17.88 -6.95
N LYS A 173 -16.04 17.16 -7.05
CA LYS A 173 -17.38 17.69 -6.74
C LYS A 173 -17.47 18.28 -5.32
N THR A 174 -16.69 17.74 -4.37
CA THR A 174 -16.66 18.18 -2.97
C THR A 174 -15.58 19.22 -2.66
N GLY A 175 -14.83 19.68 -3.68
CA GLY A 175 -13.74 20.64 -3.56
C GLY A 175 -12.38 20.05 -3.93
N ARG A 176 -11.30 20.78 -3.63
CA ARG A 176 -9.93 20.33 -3.93
C ARG A 176 -9.47 19.27 -2.95
N VAL A 177 -8.93 18.19 -3.49
CA VAL A 177 -8.27 17.13 -2.71
C VAL A 177 -6.79 17.12 -3.07
N ARG A 178 -5.94 17.04 -2.04
CA ARG A 178 -4.47 17.04 -2.21
C ARG A 178 -3.97 15.63 -2.44
N LEU A 179 -3.10 15.49 -3.44
CA LEU A 179 -2.34 14.26 -3.65
C LEU A 179 -1.63 13.89 -2.34
N SER A 180 -1.74 12.64 -1.92
CA SER A 180 -1.07 12.13 -0.72
C SER A 180 -0.59 10.70 -0.92
N ILE A 181 0.39 10.27 -0.12
CA ILE A 181 0.72 8.85 0.04
C ILE A 181 0.21 8.37 1.39
N VAL A 182 -0.38 7.17 1.41
CA VAL A 182 -0.99 6.58 2.60
C VAL A 182 -0.49 5.15 2.80
N ALA A 183 0.14 4.91 3.96
CA ALA A 183 0.62 3.61 4.41
C ALA A 183 -0.28 3.03 5.50
N PHE A 184 -1.10 2.04 5.17
CA PHE A 184 -1.94 1.31 6.11
C PHE A 184 -1.13 0.39 7.02
N PHE A 185 -1.60 0.17 8.24
CA PHE A 185 -1.02 -0.82 9.14
C PHE A 185 -2.09 -1.59 9.94
N SER A 186 -1.70 -2.78 10.38
CA SER A 186 -2.40 -3.58 11.38
C SER A 186 -1.45 -3.94 12.52
N ASN A 187 -1.96 -3.97 13.74
CA ASN A 187 -1.29 -4.52 14.91
C ASN A 187 -1.47 -6.05 15.00
N GLU A 188 -2.51 -6.57 14.33
CA GLU A 188 -2.81 -7.99 14.25
C GLU A 188 -2.14 -8.64 13.04
N VAL A 189 -1.88 -9.94 13.14
CA VAL A 189 -1.31 -10.72 12.02
C VAL A 189 -2.43 -11.37 11.22
N VAL A 190 -3.31 -12.13 11.89
CA VAL A 190 -4.46 -12.81 11.28
C VAL A 190 -5.63 -12.86 12.28
N PRO A 191 -6.83 -12.37 11.92
CA PRO A 191 -7.09 -11.53 10.74
C PRO A 191 -6.42 -10.16 10.90
N SER A 192 -5.81 -9.65 9.84
CA SER A 192 -5.32 -8.27 9.82
C SER A 192 -6.51 -7.31 9.79
N SER A 193 -6.49 -6.29 10.63
CA SER A 193 -7.48 -5.22 10.74
C SER A 193 -6.94 -3.87 10.30
N CYS A 194 -7.81 -2.99 9.81
CA CYS A 194 -7.46 -1.60 9.52
C CYS A 194 -7.36 -0.77 10.81
N ASP A 195 -6.22 -0.86 11.49
CA ASP A 195 -5.98 -0.20 12.78
C ASP A 195 -5.51 1.25 12.61
N GLY A 196 -4.92 1.57 11.48
CA GLY A 196 -4.49 2.92 11.20
C GLY A 196 -3.75 3.08 9.89
N PHE A 197 -3.29 4.31 9.66
CA PHE A 197 -2.41 4.63 8.54
C PHE A 197 -1.53 5.83 8.83
N HIS A 198 -0.41 5.89 8.12
CA HIS A 198 0.41 7.10 8.01
C HIS A 198 0.08 7.81 6.72
N GLN A 199 0.11 9.14 6.72
CA GLN A 199 -0.16 9.95 5.55
C GLN A 199 0.90 11.03 5.41
N PHE A 200 1.36 11.27 4.18
CA PHE A 200 2.16 12.44 3.83
C PHE A 200 1.45 13.24 2.75
N ILE A 201 1.35 14.55 2.98
CA ILE A 201 0.75 15.52 2.06
C ILE A 201 1.86 16.45 1.56
N PRO A 202 2.34 16.29 0.30
CA PRO A 202 3.47 17.06 -0.21
C PRO A 202 3.32 18.58 -0.09
N LEU A 203 2.14 19.13 -0.41
CA LEU A 203 1.93 20.58 -0.40
C LEU A 203 2.02 21.23 0.97
N THR A 204 1.65 20.51 2.03
CA THR A 204 1.71 21.04 3.40
C THR A 204 2.96 20.60 4.14
N GLY A 205 3.68 19.62 3.59
CA GLY A 205 4.80 18.95 4.24
C GLY A 205 4.38 18.09 5.45
N GLN A 206 3.09 17.90 5.71
CA GLN A 206 2.65 17.25 6.96
C GLN A 206 2.79 15.74 6.91
N LEU A 207 3.39 15.18 7.96
CA LEU A 207 3.36 13.76 8.28
C LEU A 207 2.31 13.53 9.36
N LEU A 208 1.30 12.73 9.03
CA LEU A 208 0.16 12.44 9.89
C LEU A 208 0.11 10.95 10.20
N LYS A 209 -0.42 10.60 11.36
CA LYS A 209 -0.78 9.25 11.75
C LYS A 209 -2.24 9.24 12.19
N TRP A 210 -3.01 8.39 11.56
CA TRP A 210 -4.39 8.11 11.88
C TRP A 210 -4.46 6.76 12.56
N THR A 211 -5.14 6.69 13.69
CA THR A 211 -5.34 5.44 14.44
C THR A 211 -6.80 5.30 14.80
N ARG A 212 -7.34 4.10 14.57
CA ARG A 212 -8.68 3.73 14.99
C ARG A 212 -8.73 3.69 16.52
N ALA A 213 -9.68 4.40 17.09
CA ALA A 213 -10.00 4.42 18.51
C ALA A 213 -11.47 4.05 18.71
N SER A 214 -11.87 3.79 19.96
CA SER A 214 -13.26 3.44 20.30
C SER A 214 -14.27 4.54 19.93
N SER A 215 -13.84 5.80 19.94
CA SER A 215 -14.66 6.99 19.62
C SER A 215 -14.53 7.47 18.17
N GLY A 216 -13.88 6.70 17.29
CA GLY A 216 -13.64 7.07 15.89
C GLY A 216 -12.16 7.14 15.54
N TRP A 217 -11.78 8.05 14.65
CA TRP A 217 -10.40 8.18 14.18
C TRP A 217 -9.66 9.27 14.95
N ARG A 218 -8.49 8.92 15.50
CA ARG A 218 -7.58 9.86 16.14
C ARG A 218 -6.46 10.22 15.18
N CYS A 219 -6.24 11.51 14.99
CA CYS A 219 -5.16 12.05 14.16
C CYS A 219 -4.05 12.64 15.02
N GLU A 220 -2.82 12.29 14.70
CA GLU A 220 -1.59 12.82 15.28
C GLU A 220 -0.69 13.37 14.16
N GLN A 221 -0.17 14.59 14.31
CA GLN A 221 0.89 15.10 13.46
C GLN A 221 2.23 14.63 14.01
N THR A 222 2.90 13.75 13.27
CA THR A 222 4.15 13.08 13.68
C THR A 222 5.40 13.78 13.15
N GLY A 223 5.22 14.70 12.19
CA GLY A 223 6.32 15.48 11.68
C GLY A 223 5.95 16.48 10.60
N ARG A 224 6.98 17.18 10.12
CA ARG A 224 6.93 18.09 8.99
C ARG A 224 8.16 17.88 8.12
N VAL A 225 7.93 17.73 6.82
CA VAL A 225 8.97 17.66 5.79
C VAL A 225 9.25 19.06 5.28
N THR A 226 10.52 19.44 5.26
CA THR A 226 10.99 20.68 4.64
C THR A 226 11.99 20.32 3.55
N TRP A 227 11.66 20.68 2.32
CA TRP A 227 12.55 20.47 1.17
C TRP A 227 13.59 21.59 1.12
N HIS A 228 14.86 21.21 1.04
CA HIS A 228 15.96 22.16 0.84
C HIS A 228 16.22 22.36 -0.64
N ASP A 229 16.17 21.27 -1.39
CA ASP A 229 16.21 21.24 -2.84
C ASP A 229 15.17 20.23 -3.31
N VAL A 230 14.10 20.77 -3.90
CA VAL A 230 13.02 19.96 -4.43
C VAL A 230 13.54 19.15 -5.62
N GLU A 231 14.33 19.73 -6.53
CA GLU A 231 14.84 19.05 -7.73
C GLU A 231 15.73 17.87 -7.38
N ALA A 232 16.66 18.06 -6.44
CA ALA A 232 17.54 17.02 -5.92
C ALA A 232 16.84 16.04 -4.95
N LEU A 233 15.57 16.28 -4.62
CA LEU A 233 14.79 15.51 -3.64
C LEU A 233 15.48 15.41 -2.26
N ASP A 234 16.10 16.52 -1.85
CA ASP A 234 16.75 16.68 -0.56
C ASP A 234 15.83 17.38 0.44
N PHE A 235 15.72 16.80 1.63
CA PHE A 235 14.79 17.26 2.64
C PHE A 235 15.23 16.88 4.05
N THR A 236 14.68 17.61 5.02
CA THR A 236 14.72 17.24 6.44
C THR A 236 13.33 16.93 6.95
N ILE A 237 13.28 16.08 7.98
CA ILE A 237 12.06 15.81 8.74
C ILE A 237 12.23 16.39 10.14
N GLU A 238 11.42 17.39 10.45
CA GLU A 238 11.19 17.81 11.82
C GLU A 238 10.21 16.84 12.47
N LYS A 239 10.63 16.15 13.55
CA LYS A 239 9.72 15.29 14.32
C LYS A 239 8.82 16.13 15.19
N LEU A 240 7.53 15.85 15.12
CA LEU A 240 6.49 16.52 15.91
C LEU A 240 5.70 15.48 16.68
N HIS A 241 5.02 15.91 17.74
CA HIS A 241 4.10 15.05 18.47
C HIS A 241 2.96 15.90 19.00
N GLY A 242 1.78 15.74 18.41
CA GLY A 242 0.59 16.49 18.82
C GLY A 242 -0.63 16.12 17.99
N PRO A 243 -1.84 16.52 18.43
CA PRO A 243 -3.05 16.30 17.66
C PRO A 243 -2.98 17.06 16.32
N CYS A 244 -3.63 16.53 15.29
CA CYS A 244 -3.79 17.27 14.04
C CYS A 244 -4.63 18.53 14.25
N LEU A 245 -4.36 19.57 13.44
CA LEU A 245 -5.15 20.79 13.44
C LEU A 245 -6.62 20.46 13.07
N ARG A 246 -7.57 21.02 13.82
CA ARG A 246 -9.02 20.78 13.67
C ARG A 246 -9.48 21.01 12.22
N GLY A 247 -10.36 20.13 11.71
CA GLY A 247 -10.95 20.23 10.37
C GLY A 247 -10.44 19.22 9.35
N THR A 248 -9.48 18.37 9.73
CA THR A 248 -9.06 17.21 8.94
C THR A 248 -9.87 15.99 9.41
N GLY A 249 -10.72 15.44 8.55
CA GLY A 249 -11.19 14.05 8.69
C GLY A 249 -10.17 13.11 8.03
N PRO A 250 -10.20 11.80 8.35
CA PRO A 250 -9.46 10.81 7.57
C PRO A 250 -9.98 10.72 6.14
#